data_AF-A0A354ZEK3-F1
#
_entry.id   AF-A0A354ZEK3-F1
#
_cell.length_a   1.000
_cell.length_b   1.000
_cell.length_c   1.000
_cell.angle_alpha   90.00
_cell.angle_beta   90.00
_cell.angle_gamma   90.00
#
_symmetry.space_group_name_H-M   'P 1'
#
loop_
_entity.id
_entity.type
_entity.pdbx_description
1 polymer ?
#
loop_
_entity_poly.entity_id
_entity_poly.type
_entity_poly.pdbx_seq_one_letter_code
_entity_poly.pdbx_strand_id
1 'polypeptide(L)'
;MKSPRAQRTRALTEGALLAALTIVLYVADIYTKLLLYVIPVPVAILVIRNGARTGAIATAVSALGVSLILGPIDGLIVLVRVGFIGIVLGALLARKRPWLITLAGTSAASLAAFVSDFLLVSWSTGLSPGAMVAKVQETFVEAGQRTMELYQKMGVPQESLGLVKQMTEAMPVWFKTFLPAVLAIGAVFSAAIAYAAARWILIRMKRDVEPIPAFADWRIDWRWAWGLIGALLLAYAIPSVDLGFARTLATNVIAVYVMIYAVQGIAVLWSVLGSMGVPKGLRAVIAVFLYLTPTLNWLLPMTGLLDGWLDFRKLMSRA
;
A
#
# COMPACT_ATOMS: atom_id res chain seq x y z
N MET A 1 -22.92 30.71 18.03
CA MET A 1 -21.63 30.77 17.29
C MET A 1 -20.50 31.04 18.28
N LYS A 2 -19.40 30.25 18.27
CA LYS A 2 -18.24 30.53 19.14
C LYS A 2 -17.44 31.72 18.60
N SER A 3 -16.83 32.53 19.49
CA SER A 3 -16.06 33.71 19.07
C SER A 3 -14.85 33.33 18.20
N PRO A 4 -14.40 34.20 17.27
CA PRO A 4 -13.24 33.95 16.42
C PRO A 4 -11.95 33.65 17.20
N ARG A 5 -11.79 34.26 18.39
CA ARG A 5 -10.68 33.98 19.31
C ARG A 5 -10.75 32.56 19.88
N ALA A 6 -11.93 32.13 20.35
CA ALA A 6 -12.11 30.77 20.88
C ALA A 6 -11.89 29.68 19.82
N GLN A 7 -12.21 29.95 18.54
CA GLN A 7 -11.90 29.05 17.43
C GLN A 7 -10.40 28.97 17.15
N ARG A 8 -9.68 30.11 17.17
CA ARG A 8 -8.21 30.13 16.99
C ARG A 8 -7.47 29.40 18.11
N THR A 9 -7.84 29.62 19.37
CA THR A 9 -7.19 28.95 20.51
C THR A 9 -7.39 27.43 20.45
N ARG A 10 -8.60 26.98 20.14
CA ARG A 10 -8.90 25.55 19.98
C ARG A 10 -8.11 24.91 18.83
N ALA A 11 -8.01 25.59 17.69
CA ALA A 11 -7.24 25.11 16.55
C ALA A 11 -5.74 24.98 16.88
N LEU A 12 -5.21 25.91 17.68
CA LEU A 12 -3.82 25.89 18.14
C LEU A 12 -3.57 24.69 19.07
N THR A 13 -4.42 24.48 20.07
CA THR A 13 -4.27 23.35 21.01
C THR A 13 -4.43 22.00 20.30
N GLU A 14 -5.42 21.85 19.42
CA GLU A 14 -5.62 20.62 18.63
C GLU A 14 -4.44 20.36 17.68
N GLY A 15 -3.90 21.42 17.06
CA GLY A 15 -2.72 21.34 16.22
C GLY A 15 -1.49 20.87 16.98
N ALA A 16 -1.23 21.44 18.16
CA ALA A 16 -0.11 21.04 19.00
C ALA A 16 -0.22 19.58 19.49
N LEU A 17 -1.41 19.15 19.93
CA LEU A 17 -1.64 17.78 20.39
C LEU A 17 -1.46 16.75 19.26
N LEU A 18 -2.01 17.01 18.08
CA LEU A 18 -1.89 16.09 16.94
C LEU A 18 -0.48 16.11 16.35
N ALA A 19 0.23 17.23 16.41
CA ALA A 19 1.64 17.30 16.05
C ALA A 19 2.51 16.47 17.02
N ALA A 20 2.28 16.60 18.33
CA ALA A 20 2.95 15.81 19.35
C ALA A 20 2.66 14.31 19.20
N LEU A 21 1.40 13.94 18.94
CA LEU A 21 1.03 12.56 18.67
C LEU A 21 1.75 12.01 17.43
N THR A 22 1.89 12.80 16.37
CA THR A 22 2.63 12.41 15.16
C THR A 22 4.10 12.14 15.46
N ILE A 23 4.74 12.97 16.29
CA ILE A 23 6.13 12.76 16.75
C ILE A 23 6.24 11.45 17.52
N VAL A 24 5.36 11.22 18.50
CA VAL A 24 5.36 10.00 19.32
C VAL A 24 5.17 8.76 18.46
N LEU A 25 4.23 8.78 17.51
CA LEU A 25 4.01 7.67 16.60
C LEU A 25 5.23 7.39 15.72
N TYR A 26 5.91 8.43 15.23
CA TYR A 26 7.12 8.25 14.42
C TYR A 26 8.27 7.65 15.23
N VAL A 27 8.53 8.17 16.43
CA VAL A 27 9.57 7.62 17.32
C VAL A 27 9.24 6.17 17.70
N ALA A 28 7.99 5.85 17.98
CA ALA A 28 7.56 4.47 18.27
C ALA A 28 7.67 3.55 17.04
N ASP A 29 7.47 4.09 15.83
CA ASP A 29 7.64 3.32 14.59
C ASP A 29 9.07 2.87 14.36
N ILE A 30 10.08 3.62 14.84
CA ILE A 30 11.47 3.20 14.72
C ILE A 30 11.71 1.81 15.32
N TYR A 31 11.03 1.50 16.43
CA TYR A 31 11.16 0.23 17.13
C TYR A 31 10.15 -0.81 16.64
N THR A 32 8.93 -0.39 16.29
CA THR A 32 7.85 -1.34 15.94
C THR A 32 7.77 -1.66 14.45
N LYS A 33 8.12 -0.71 13.56
CA LYS A 33 7.96 -0.78 12.10
C LYS A 33 6.53 -1.05 11.61
N LEU A 34 5.53 -0.96 12.49
CA LEU A 34 4.12 -1.23 12.20
C LEU A 34 3.27 0.04 12.11
N LEU A 35 3.74 1.13 12.69
CA LEU A 35 2.98 2.37 12.82
C LEU A 35 3.12 3.27 11.59
N LEU A 36 4.09 2.99 10.71
CA LEU A 36 4.49 3.80 9.57
C LEU A 36 3.32 4.27 8.68
N TYR A 37 2.28 3.44 8.54
CA TYR A 37 1.10 3.70 7.71
C TYR A 37 0.05 4.58 8.41
N VAL A 38 0.11 4.69 9.74
CA VAL A 38 -0.86 5.43 10.56
C VAL A 38 -0.32 6.82 10.97
N ILE A 39 0.99 7.05 10.88
CA ILE A 39 1.64 8.34 11.18
C ILE A 39 0.98 9.55 10.47
N PRO A 40 0.49 9.46 9.21
CA PRO A 40 -0.18 10.59 8.56
C PRO A 40 -1.59 10.89 9.10
N VAL A 41 -2.19 9.97 9.86
CA VAL A 41 -3.60 10.02 10.26
C VAL A 41 -3.91 11.16 11.25
N PRO A 42 -3.12 11.42 12.31
CA PRO A 42 -3.36 12.57 13.19
C PRO A 42 -3.46 13.90 12.43
N VAL A 43 -2.56 14.14 11.46
CA VAL A 43 -2.62 15.33 10.62
C VAL A 43 -3.82 15.31 9.69
N ALA A 44 -4.18 14.16 9.10
CA ALA A 44 -5.41 14.05 8.31
C ALA A 44 -6.65 14.45 9.13
N ILE A 45 -6.76 14.01 10.38
CA ILE A 45 -7.83 14.39 11.30
C ILE A 45 -7.81 15.90 11.59
N LEU A 46 -6.62 16.49 11.78
CA LEU A 46 -6.47 17.94 11.97
C LEU A 46 -6.94 18.71 10.74
N VAL A 47 -6.59 18.26 9.54
CA VAL A 47 -7.02 18.90 8.27
C VAL A 47 -8.53 18.85 8.12
N ILE A 48 -9.17 17.73 8.49
CA ILE A 48 -10.64 17.59 8.47
C ILE A 48 -11.33 18.56 9.45
N ARG A 49 -10.66 18.93 10.54
CA ARG A 49 -11.25 19.77 11.60
C ARG A 49 -10.95 21.26 11.43
N ASN A 50 -9.74 21.59 11.00
CA ASN A 50 -9.19 22.94 11.06
C ASN A 50 -8.65 23.42 9.69
N GLY A 51 -8.71 22.58 8.66
CA GLY A 51 -8.30 22.90 7.30
C GLY A 51 -6.83 22.59 7.00
N ALA A 52 -6.50 22.60 5.70
CA ALA A 52 -5.18 22.22 5.20
C ALA A 52 -4.04 23.10 5.73
N ARG A 53 -4.29 24.40 5.96
CA ARG A 53 -3.29 25.32 6.51
C ARG A 53 -2.83 24.90 7.90
N THR A 54 -3.76 24.55 8.78
CA THR A 54 -3.43 24.09 10.14
C THR A 54 -2.73 22.74 10.09
N GLY A 55 -3.13 21.85 9.18
CA GLY A 55 -2.42 20.60 8.92
C GLY A 55 -0.97 20.78 8.46
N ALA A 56 -0.72 21.71 7.54
CA ALA A 56 0.63 22.01 7.06
C ALA A 56 1.53 22.56 8.18
N ILE A 57 1.00 23.46 9.03
CA ILE A 57 1.74 23.99 10.19
C ILE A 57 2.05 22.86 11.17
N ALA A 58 1.08 22.00 11.50
CA ALA A 58 1.32 20.88 12.39
C ALA A 58 2.33 19.88 11.82
N THR A 59 2.29 19.63 10.51
CA THR A 59 3.28 18.79 9.81
C THR A 59 4.69 19.36 9.96
N ALA A 60 4.86 20.68 9.74
CA ALA A 60 6.14 21.34 9.92
C ALA A 60 6.63 21.27 11.38
N VAL A 61 5.74 21.47 12.35
CA VAL A 61 6.07 21.33 13.78
C VAL A 61 6.48 19.89 14.12
N SER A 62 5.76 18.89 13.62
CA SER A 62 6.12 17.48 13.81
C SER A 62 7.47 17.14 13.17
N ALA A 63 7.72 17.63 11.95
CA ALA A 63 8.98 17.45 11.25
C ALA A 63 10.15 18.05 12.05
N LEU A 64 10.01 19.29 12.53
CA LEU A 64 11.03 19.93 13.39
C LEU A 64 11.25 19.16 14.68
N GLY A 65 10.17 18.73 15.35
CA GLY A 65 10.28 17.94 16.57
C GLY A 65 11.02 16.61 16.35
N VAL A 66 10.71 15.91 15.26
CA VAL A 66 11.43 14.68 14.88
C VAL A 66 12.87 14.99 14.49
N SER A 67 13.13 16.08 13.76
CA SER A 67 14.49 16.50 13.42
C SER A 67 15.37 16.70 14.65
N LEU A 68 14.83 17.26 15.71
CA LEU A 68 15.55 17.52 16.96
C LEU A 68 15.88 16.23 17.73
N ILE A 69 15.03 15.20 17.63
CA ILE A 69 15.18 13.95 18.39
C ILE A 69 16.04 12.94 17.63
N LEU A 70 15.79 12.79 16.32
CA LEU A 70 16.31 11.68 15.51
C LEU A 70 17.26 12.16 14.40
N GLY A 71 17.26 13.46 14.11
CA GLY A 71 18.13 14.06 13.10
C GLY A 71 17.36 14.60 11.88
N PRO A 72 18.01 15.46 11.08
CA PRO A 72 17.34 16.24 10.03
C PRO A 72 16.68 15.39 8.96
N ILE A 73 17.26 14.24 8.59
CA ILE A 73 16.73 13.34 7.55
C ILE A 73 15.39 12.75 7.96
N ASP A 74 15.25 12.26 9.20
CA ASP A 74 13.99 11.76 9.73
C ASP A 74 12.89 12.82 9.75
N GLY A 75 13.23 14.06 10.11
CA GLY A 75 12.25 15.15 10.05
C GLY A 75 11.81 15.49 8.63
N LEU A 76 12.69 15.41 7.63
CA LEU A 76 12.31 15.56 6.22
C LEU A 76 11.41 14.41 5.75
N ILE A 77 11.69 13.17 6.15
CA ILE A 77 10.83 12.01 5.86
C ILE A 77 9.42 12.23 6.45
N VAL A 78 9.34 12.70 7.70
CA VAL A 78 8.04 13.07 8.31
C VAL A 78 7.35 14.16 7.52
N LEU A 79 8.07 15.23 7.17
CA LEU A 79 7.53 16.37 6.42
C LEU A 79 6.90 15.90 5.09
N VAL A 80 7.62 15.08 4.34
CA VAL A 80 7.17 14.50 3.07
C VAL A 80 5.99 13.56 3.28
N ARG A 81 6.14 12.54 4.12
CA ARG A 81 5.16 11.48 4.29
C ARG A 81 3.85 11.99 4.86
N VAL A 82 3.92 12.77 5.93
CA VAL A 82 2.74 13.35 6.57
C VAL A 82 2.16 14.49 5.73
N GLY A 83 3.02 15.28 5.09
CA GLY A 83 2.61 16.36 4.19
C GLY A 83 1.81 15.85 2.99
N PHE A 84 2.34 14.87 2.24
CA PHE A 84 1.61 14.30 1.10
C PHE A 84 0.39 13.50 1.55
N ILE A 85 0.59 12.47 2.36
CA ILE A 85 -0.48 11.51 2.67
C ILE A 85 -1.53 12.15 3.59
N GLY A 86 -1.08 12.76 4.68
CA GLY A 86 -1.97 13.31 5.71
C GLY A 86 -2.82 14.47 5.20
N ILE A 87 -2.22 15.41 4.46
CA ILE A 87 -2.97 16.56 3.93
C ILE A 87 -3.92 16.14 2.81
N VAL A 88 -3.49 15.31 1.86
CA VAL A 88 -4.35 14.86 0.76
C VAL A 88 -5.52 14.03 1.28
N LEU A 89 -5.25 13.04 2.14
CA LEU A 89 -6.30 12.22 2.77
C LEU A 89 -7.28 13.09 3.54
N GLY A 90 -6.76 13.98 4.39
CA GLY A 90 -7.58 14.87 5.20
C GLY A 90 -8.44 15.81 4.34
N ALA A 91 -7.88 16.38 3.28
CA ALA A 91 -8.60 17.28 2.39
C ALA A 91 -9.70 16.58 1.58
N LEU A 92 -9.46 15.35 1.11
CA LEU A 92 -10.45 14.55 0.37
C LEU A 92 -11.59 14.09 1.28
N LEU A 93 -11.27 13.63 2.50
CA LEU A 93 -12.27 13.27 3.50
C LEU A 93 -13.08 14.48 3.99
N ALA A 94 -12.44 15.64 4.18
CA ALA A 94 -13.13 16.88 4.56
C ALA A 94 -14.17 17.32 3.52
N ARG A 95 -13.90 17.04 2.24
CA ARG A 95 -14.78 17.33 1.11
C ARG A 95 -15.79 16.21 0.81
N LYS A 96 -15.86 15.16 1.65
CA LYS A 96 -16.73 14.00 1.47
C LYS A 96 -16.64 13.40 0.04
N ARG A 97 -15.43 13.29 -0.49
CA ARG A 97 -15.23 12.68 -1.81
C ARG A 97 -15.52 11.17 -1.73
N PRO A 98 -16.04 10.56 -2.82
CA PRO A 98 -16.25 9.11 -2.89
C PRO A 98 -15.02 8.33 -2.44
N TRP A 99 -15.23 7.19 -1.79
CA TRP A 99 -14.15 6.41 -1.18
C TRP A 99 -13.08 5.98 -2.20
N LEU A 100 -13.47 5.61 -3.43
CA LEU A 100 -12.54 5.28 -4.51
C LEU A 100 -11.68 6.48 -4.94
N ILE A 101 -12.28 7.67 -5.04
CA ILE A 101 -11.55 8.91 -5.37
C ILE A 101 -10.58 9.27 -4.25
N THR A 102 -11.02 9.11 -2.99
CA THR A 102 -10.18 9.36 -1.83
C THR A 102 -9.01 8.37 -1.78
N LEU A 103 -9.26 7.09 -2.03
CA LEU A 103 -8.24 6.04 -2.09
C LEU A 103 -7.25 6.32 -3.22
N ALA A 104 -7.72 6.61 -4.44
CA ALA A 104 -6.85 6.91 -5.58
C ALA A 104 -5.98 8.15 -5.34
N GLY A 105 -6.59 9.25 -4.86
CA GLY A 105 -5.85 10.48 -4.55
C GLY A 105 -4.82 10.29 -3.44
N THR A 106 -5.17 9.54 -2.39
CA THR A 106 -4.24 9.22 -1.30
C THR A 106 -3.15 8.25 -1.77
N SER A 107 -3.46 7.32 -2.68
CA SER A 107 -2.46 6.40 -3.27
C SER A 107 -1.44 7.15 -4.11
N ALA A 108 -1.87 8.13 -4.91
CA ALA A 108 -0.96 9.01 -5.65
C ALA A 108 -0.06 9.81 -4.69
N ALA A 109 -0.61 10.32 -3.59
CA ALA A 109 0.16 11.00 -2.55
C ALA A 109 1.16 10.07 -1.85
N SER A 110 0.77 8.83 -1.54
CA SER A 110 1.65 7.80 -0.98
C SER A 110 2.79 7.44 -1.93
N LEU A 111 2.50 7.31 -3.22
CA LEU A 111 3.52 7.02 -4.23
C LEU A 111 4.52 8.18 -4.34
N ALA A 112 4.03 9.42 -4.36
CA ALA A 112 4.89 10.61 -4.34
C ALA A 112 5.76 10.66 -3.07
N ALA A 113 5.21 10.31 -1.91
CA ALA A 113 5.95 10.21 -0.66
C ALA A 113 7.04 9.12 -0.73
N PHE A 114 6.74 7.92 -1.24
CA PHE A 114 7.72 6.84 -1.36
C PHE A 114 8.87 7.19 -2.29
N VAL A 115 8.58 7.80 -3.44
CA VAL A 115 9.61 8.27 -4.38
C VAL A 115 10.45 9.37 -3.73
N SER A 116 9.80 10.31 -3.03
CA SER A 116 10.51 11.39 -2.33
C SER A 116 11.40 10.87 -1.20
N ASP A 117 10.91 9.97 -0.36
CA ASP A 117 11.67 9.31 0.70
C ASP A 117 12.89 8.58 0.12
N PHE A 118 12.69 7.83 -0.97
CA PHE A 118 13.78 7.11 -1.65
C PHE A 118 14.87 8.07 -2.17
N LEU A 119 14.47 9.16 -2.82
CA LEU A 119 15.41 10.17 -3.32
C LEU A 119 16.12 10.93 -2.19
N LEU A 120 15.42 11.23 -1.08
CA LEU A 120 16.02 11.86 0.09
C LEU A 120 17.10 10.99 0.73
N VAL A 121 16.86 9.67 0.83
CA VAL A 121 17.84 8.71 1.36
C VAL A 121 19.01 8.53 0.39
N SER A 122 18.75 8.46 -0.91
CA SER A 122 19.79 8.44 -1.95
C SER A 122 20.69 9.67 -1.83
N TRP A 123 20.11 10.86 -1.69
CA TRP A 123 20.84 12.11 -1.50
C TRP A 123 21.65 12.13 -0.20
N SER A 124 21.06 11.73 0.93
CA SER A 124 21.71 11.79 2.24
C SER A 124 22.87 10.82 2.39
N THR A 125 22.83 9.69 1.68
CA THR A 125 23.90 8.69 1.65
C THR A 125 24.97 8.96 0.60
N GLY A 126 24.76 9.93 -0.30
CA GLY A 126 25.64 10.21 -1.43
C GLY A 126 25.63 9.13 -2.52
N LEU A 127 24.73 8.15 -2.43
CA LEU A 127 24.60 7.08 -3.42
C LEU A 127 23.66 7.52 -4.54
N SER A 128 23.99 7.18 -5.79
CA SER A 128 23.03 7.36 -6.88
C SER A 128 21.81 6.45 -6.70
N PRO A 129 20.62 6.81 -7.22
CA PRO A 129 19.43 5.96 -7.15
C PRO A 129 19.67 4.52 -7.65
N GLY A 130 20.46 4.36 -8.72
CA GLY A 130 20.82 3.06 -9.25
C GLY A 130 21.73 2.26 -8.31
N ALA A 131 22.71 2.91 -7.68
CA ALA A 131 23.58 2.26 -6.69
C ALA A 131 22.80 1.84 -5.44
N MET A 132 21.81 2.62 -5.02
CA MET A 132 20.93 2.25 -3.90
C MET A 132 20.10 1.01 -4.22
N VAL A 133 19.53 0.91 -5.43
CA VAL A 133 18.84 -0.29 -5.90
C VAL A 133 19.78 -1.49 -5.94
N ALA A 134 20.99 -1.32 -6.46
CA ALA A 134 22.00 -2.39 -6.52
C ALA A 134 22.37 -2.90 -5.11
N LYS A 135 22.55 -2.00 -4.15
CA LYS A 135 22.83 -2.35 -2.75
C LYS A 135 21.70 -3.18 -2.11
N VAL A 136 20.45 -2.83 -2.40
CA VAL A 136 19.29 -3.62 -1.96
C VAL A 136 19.28 -5.01 -2.60
N GLN A 137 19.61 -5.10 -3.89
CA GLN A 137 19.73 -6.39 -4.58
C GLN A 137 20.83 -7.27 -3.98
N GLU A 138 22.00 -6.71 -3.69
CA GLU A 138 23.12 -7.39 -3.03
C GLU A 138 22.70 -7.92 -1.66
N THR A 139 22.00 -7.11 -0.87
CA THR A 139 21.47 -7.53 0.44
C THR A 139 20.54 -8.74 0.31
N PHE A 140 19.70 -8.81 -0.73
CA PHE A 140 18.85 -9.97 -0.99
C PHE A 140 19.65 -11.21 -1.38
N VAL A 141 20.69 -11.06 -2.22
CA VAL A 141 21.57 -12.16 -2.62
C VAL A 141 22.30 -12.72 -1.41
N GLU A 142 22.89 -11.86 -0.58
CA GLU A 142 23.55 -12.27 0.67
C GLU A 142 22.59 -13.00 1.60
N ALA A 143 21.36 -12.51 1.76
CA ALA A 143 20.34 -13.16 2.58
C ALA A 143 20.02 -14.57 2.06
N GLY A 144 19.86 -14.73 0.74
CA GLY A 144 19.62 -16.03 0.11
C GLY A 144 20.80 -17.00 0.28
N GLN A 145 22.04 -16.51 0.18
CA GLN A 145 23.24 -17.31 0.43
C GLN A 145 23.32 -17.78 1.90
N ARG A 146 23.02 -16.91 2.86
CA ARG A 146 22.95 -17.30 4.28
C ARG A 146 21.88 -18.35 4.55
N THR A 147 20.73 -18.26 3.88
CA THR A 147 19.69 -19.31 3.96
C THR A 147 20.18 -20.63 3.37
N MET A 148 20.91 -20.59 2.26
CA MET A 148 21.51 -21.76 1.63
C MET A 148 22.49 -22.47 2.57
N GLU A 149 23.39 -21.71 3.19
CA GLU A 149 24.35 -22.24 4.17
C GLU A 149 23.65 -22.88 5.36
N LEU A 150 22.55 -22.28 5.84
CA LEU A 150 21.76 -22.84 6.94
C LEU A 150 21.15 -24.20 6.55
N TYR A 151 20.59 -24.32 5.35
CA TYR A 151 20.03 -25.59 4.86
C TYR A 151 21.10 -26.66 4.67
N GLN A 152 22.28 -26.29 4.19
CA GLN A 152 23.42 -27.21 4.11
C GLN A 152 23.83 -27.71 5.50
N LYS A 153 23.90 -26.81 6.50
CA LYS A 153 24.19 -27.18 7.90
C LYS A 153 23.11 -28.09 8.51
N MET A 154 21.86 -27.99 8.05
CA MET A 154 20.77 -28.89 8.44
C MET A 154 20.77 -30.24 7.71
N GLY A 155 21.76 -30.49 6.84
CA GLY A 155 21.88 -31.75 6.10
C GLY A 155 20.98 -31.86 4.87
N VAL A 156 20.43 -30.75 4.37
CA VAL A 156 19.66 -30.74 3.12
C VAL A 156 20.62 -30.99 1.95
N PRO A 157 20.40 -32.03 1.12
CA PRO A 157 21.26 -32.32 -0.03
C PRO A 157 21.30 -31.16 -1.02
N GLN A 158 22.47 -30.86 -1.60
CA GLN A 158 22.62 -29.76 -2.56
C GLN A 158 21.72 -29.88 -3.79
N GLU A 159 21.40 -31.10 -4.22
CA GLU A 159 20.48 -31.36 -5.34
C GLU A 159 19.06 -30.84 -5.04
N SER A 160 18.62 -30.92 -3.78
CA SER A 160 17.31 -30.39 -3.33
C SER A 160 17.31 -28.86 -3.20
N LEU A 161 18.48 -28.21 -3.25
CA LEU A 161 18.65 -26.77 -3.12
C LEU A 161 18.57 -26.03 -4.46
N GLY A 162 18.42 -26.74 -5.59
CA GLY A 162 18.32 -26.14 -6.92
C GLY A 162 17.24 -25.06 -7.03
N LEU A 163 16.07 -25.29 -6.42
CA LEU A 163 14.97 -24.31 -6.42
C LEU A 163 15.32 -23.06 -5.59
N VAL A 164 15.96 -23.21 -4.43
CA VAL A 164 16.39 -22.09 -3.59
C VAL A 164 17.46 -21.26 -4.30
N LYS A 165 18.40 -21.92 -4.99
CA LYS A 165 19.43 -21.27 -5.80
C LYS A 165 18.82 -20.48 -6.96
N GLN A 166 17.92 -21.11 -7.71
CA GLN A 166 17.21 -20.47 -8.83
C GLN A 166 16.43 -19.24 -8.37
N MET A 167 15.72 -19.32 -7.24
CA MET A 167 14.99 -18.17 -6.69
C MET A 167 15.95 -17.04 -6.26
N THR A 168 17.07 -17.38 -5.63
CA THR A 168 18.08 -16.40 -5.19
C THR A 168 18.72 -15.68 -6.38
N GLU A 169 19.07 -16.41 -7.44
CA GLU A 169 19.68 -15.84 -8.65
C GLU A 169 18.68 -15.01 -9.49
N ALA A 170 17.40 -15.40 -9.49
CA ALA A 170 16.35 -14.66 -10.19
C ALA A 170 15.91 -13.39 -9.45
N MET A 171 16.11 -13.33 -8.13
CA MET A 171 15.57 -12.27 -7.28
C MET A 171 16.03 -10.85 -7.65
N PRO A 172 17.32 -10.58 -7.98
CA PRO A 172 17.75 -9.26 -8.41
C PRO A 172 17.00 -8.76 -9.66
N VAL A 173 16.87 -9.62 -10.68
CA VAL A 173 16.18 -9.28 -11.92
C VAL A 173 14.69 -9.04 -11.66
N TRP A 174 14.07 -9.90 -10.84
CA TRP A 174 12.68 -9.74 -10.42
C TRP A 174 12.44 -8.43 -9.69
N PHE A 175 13.28 -8.12 -8.70
CA PHE A 175 13.18 -6.90 -7.90
C PHE A 175 13.24 -5.66 -8.79
N LYS A 176 14.25 -5.57 -9.68
CA LYS A 176 14.40 -4.42 -10.58
C LYS A 176 13.23 -4.31 -11.56
N THR A 177 12.75 -5.43 -12.08
CA THR A 177 11.67 -5.45 -13.08
C THR A 177 10.33 -5.02 -12.48
N PHE A 178 10.00 -5.49 -11.28
CA PHE A 178 8.71 -5.25 -10.64
C PHE A 178 8.73 -4.12 -9.60
N LEU A 179 9.87 -3.45 -9.38
CA LEU A 179 9.98 -2.33 -8.45
C LEU A 179 8.88 -1.27 -8.66
N PRO A 180 8.55 -0.83 -9.89
CA PRO A 180 7.45 0.11 -10.11
C PRO A 180 6.10 -0.41 -9.61
N ALA A 181 5.76 -1.67 -9.90
CA ALA A 181 4.52 -2.30 -9.44
C ALA A 181 4.51 -2.46 -7.92
N VAL A 182 5.62 -2.85 -7.29
CA VAL A 182 5.76 -2.94 -5.83
C VAL A 182 5.50 -1.59 -5.18
N LEU A 183 6.07 -0.51 -5.71
CA LEU A 183 5.84 0.85 -5.21
C LEU A 183 4.38 1.27 -5.39
N ALA A 184 3.77 1.00 -6.55
CA ALA A 184 2.38 1.33 -6.82
C ALA A 184 1.41 0.57 -5.90
N ILE A 185 1.59 -0.75 -5.77
CA ILE A 185 0.79 -1.61 -4.89
C ILE A 185 0.98 -1.18 -3.42
N GLY A 186 2.23 -0.95 -3.00
CA GLY A 186 2.55 -0.47 -1.66
C GLY A 186 1.92 0.88 -1.36
N ALA A 187 1.86 1.78 -2.34
CA ALA A 187 1.22 3.09 -2.19
C ALA A 187 -0.29 2.98 -2.00
N VAL A 188 -0.95 2.09 -2.75
CA VAL A 188 -2.38 1.77 -2.57
C VAL A 188 -2.63 1.15 -1.20
N PHE A 189 -1.78 0.21 -0.78
CA PHE A 189 -1.90 -0.43 0.53
C PHE A 189 -1.73 0.57 1.69
N SER A 190 -0.70 1.41 1.60
CA SER A 190 -0.46 2.51 2.54
C SER A 190 -1.66 3.45 2.62
N ALA A 191 -2.19 3.88 1.47
CA ALA A 191 -3.38 4.73 1.39
C ALA A 191 -4.62 4.05 1.98
N ALA A 192 -4.83 2.75 1.72
CA ALA A 192 -5.95 1.99 2.26
C ALA A 192 -5.91 1.89 3.78
N ILE A 193 -4.73 1.63 4.37
CA ILE A 193 -4.56 1.61 5.83
C ILE A 193 -4.81 3.00 6.42
N ALA A 194 -4.17 4.04 5.87
CA ALA A 194 -4.34 5.41 6.37
C ALA A 194 -5.81 5.86 6.29
N TYR A 195 -6.48 5.56 5.17
CA TYR A 195 -7.90 5.84 4.99
C TYR A 195 -8.77 5.06 5.98
N ALA A 196 -8.53 3.76 6.15
CA ALA A 196 -9.29 2.92 7.09
C ALA A 196 -9.13 3.41 8.55
N ALA A 197 -7.90 3.75 8.95
CA ALA A 197 -7.60 4.29 10.27
C ALA A 197 -8.28 5.66 10.48
N ALA A 198 -8.14 6.58 9.53
CA ALA A 198 -8.79 7.89 9.60
C ALA A 198 -10.32 7.75 9.68
N ARG A 199 -10.92 6.90 8.85
CA ARG A 199 -12.36 6.62 8.85
C ARG A 199 -12.82 6.02 10.17
N TRP A 200 -12.08 5.05 10.72
CA TRP A 200 -12.40 4.45 12.02
C TRP A 200 -12.42 5.50 13.14
N ILE A 201 -11.44 6.41 13.17
CA ILE A 201 -11.41 7.53 14.14
C ILE A 201 -12.62 8.45 13.94
N LEU A 202 -12.96 8.83 12.70
CA LEU A 202 -14.10 9.71 12.41
C LEU A 202 -15.43 9.11 12.86
N ILE A 203 -15.63 7.80 12.65
CA ILE A 203 -16.82 7.08 13.13
C ILE A 203 -16.88 7.10 14.65
N ARG A 204 -15.75 6.83 15.33
CA ARG A 204 -15.67 6.92 16.80
C ARG A 204 -15.95 8.34 17.33
N MET A 205 -15.61 9.36 16.55
CA MET A 205 -15.95 10.76 16.82
C MET A 205 -17.39 11.13 16.46
N LYS A 206 -18.23 10.17 16.06
CA LYS A 206 -19.62 10.38 15.62
C LYS A 206 -19.75 11.39 14.47
N ARG A 207 -18.76 11.42 13.57
CA ARG A 207 -18.84 12.21 12.34
C ARG A 207 -19.39 11.37 11.20
N ASP A 208 -20.13 12.07 10.34
CA ASP A 208 -20.58 11.53 9.07
C ASP A 208 -19.39 11.28 8.15
N VAL A 209 -19.34 10.07 7.60
CA VAL A 209 -18.30 9.59 6.69
C VAL A 209 -18.97 8.91 5.51
N GLU A 210 -18.35 9.05 4.33
CA GLU A 210 -18.85 8.40 3.13
C GLU A 210 -19.02 6.87 3.37
N PRO A 211 -20.18 6.30 3.03
CA PRO A 211 -20.39 4.87 3.13
C PRO A 211 -19.46 4.13 2.15
N ILE A 212 -18.98 2.97 2.60
CA ILE A 212 -18.25 2.03 1.75
C ILE A 212 -19.17 0.82 1.61
N PRO A 213 -19.41 0.32 0.38
CA PRO A 213 -20.14 -0.93 0.21
C PRO A 213 -19.47 -2.06 0.97
N ALA A 214 -20.25 -3.06 1.40
CA ALA A 214 -19.68 -4.21 2.06
C ALA A 214 -18.65 -4.88 1.12
N PHE A 215 -17.59 -5.44 1.69
CA PHE A 215 -16.52 -6.05 0.91
C PHE A 215 -17.03 -7.18 -0.02
N ALA A 216 -18.06 -7.91 0.42
CA ALA A 216 -18.76 -8.92 -0.39
C ALA A 216 -19.45 -8.37 -1.64
N ASP A 217 -19.65 -7.05 -1.74
CA ASP A 217 -20.34 -6.37 -2.84
C ASP A 217 -19.35 -5.63 -3.75
N TRP A 218 -18.05 -5.65 -3.45
CA TRP A 218 -17.05 -5.01 -4.30
C TRP A 218 -17.03 -5.67 -5.67
N ARG A 219 -17.16 -4.88 -6.73
CA ARG A 219 -17.22 -5.34 -8.11
C ARG A 219 -16.42 -4.45 -9.02
N ILE A 220 -15.82 -5.10 -10.02
CA ILE A 220 -15.10 -4.47 -11.11
C ILE A 220 -15.88 -4.75 -12.39
N ASP A 221 -16.12 -3.70 -13.17
CA ASP A 221 -16.78 -3.81 -14.47
C ASP A 221 -15.91 -4.62 -15.44
N TRP A 222 -16.52 -5.53 -16.20
CA TRP A 222 -15.85 -6.42 -17.15
C TRP A 222 -14.97 -5.66 -18.17
N ARG A 223 -15.30 -4.40 -18.49
CA ARG A 223 -14.52 -3.56 -19.41
C ARG A 223 -13.09 -3.33 -18.93
N TRP A 224 -12.83 -3.38 -17.62
CA TRP A 224 -11.48 -3.24 -17.07
C TRP A 224 -10.53 -4.35 -17.53
N ALA A 225 -11.06 -5.52 -17.89
CA ALA A 225 -10.25 -6.64 -18.34
C ALA A 225 -9.51 -6.36 -19.65
N TRP A 226 -10.04 -5.47 -20.50
CA TRP A 226 -9.37 -5.08 -21.75
C TRP A 226 -8.03 -4.40 -21.52
N GLY A 227 -7.87 -3.67 -20.41
CA GLY A 227 -6.57 -3.09 -20.05
C GLY A 227 -5.54 -4.16 -19.69
N LEU A 228 -5.96 -5.22 -18.98
CA LEU A 228 -5.10 -6.39 -18.71
C LEU A 228 -4.76 -7.12 -20.02
N ILE A 229 -5.74 -7.36 -20.89
CA ILE A 229 -5.51 -8.01 -22.20
C ILE A 229 -4.51 -7.19 -23.03
N GLY A 230 -4.68 -5.88 -23.12
CA GLY A 230 -3.75 -5.00 -23.83
C GLY A 230 -2.33 -5.04 -23.24
N ALA A 231 -2.21 -5.05 -21.92
CA ALA A 231 -0.91 -5.16 -21.25
C ALA A 231 -0.26 -6.54 -21.49
N LEU A 232 -1.03 -7.64 -21.47
CA LEU A 232 -0.54 -8.97 -21.83
C LEU A 232 -0.06 -9.04 -23.28
N LEU A 233 -0.84 -8.50 -24.21
CA LEU A 233 -0.45 -8.43 -25.62
C LEU A 233 0.84 -7.64 -25.80
N LEU A 234 1.02 -6.52 -25.10
CA LEU A 234 2.24 -5.71 -25.18
C LEU A 234 3.45 -6.39 -24.52
N ALA A 235 3.25 -7.07 -23.38
CA ALA A 235 4.32 -7.75 -22.65
C ALA A 235 4.83 -9.00 -23.37
N TYR A 236 3.93 -9.71 -24.06
CA TYR A 236 4.20 -10.97 -24.76
C TYR A 236 4.10 -10.84 -26.29
N ALA A 237 4.11 -9.61 -26.81
CA ALA A 237 4.21 -9.33 -28.24
C ALA A 237 5.46 -10.00 -28.85
N ILE A 238 5.41 -10.17 -30.17
CA ILE A 238 6.37 -10.89 -31.02
C ILE A 238 7.79 -10.81 -30.43
N PRO A 239 8.36 -11.94 -29.94
CA PRO A 239 9.64 -11.94 -29.22
C PRO A 239 10.82 -11.34 -29.98
N SER A 240 10.74 -11.29 -31.32
CA SER A 240 11.74 -10.68 -32.19
C SER A 240 11.74 -9.16 -32.20
N VAL A 241 10.75 -8.51 -31.55
CA VAL A 241 10.68 -7.05 -31.42
C VAL A 241 11.18 -6.65 -30.03
N ASP A 242 12.29 -5.91 -30.00
CA ASP A 242 12.76 -5.28 -28.77
C ASP A 242 11.89 -4.07 -28.44
N LEU A 243 10.94 -4.29 -27.54
CA LEU A 243 10.04 -3.26 -27.03
C LEU A 243 10.61 -2.54 -25.80
N GLY A 244 11.80 -2.92 -25.32
CA GLY A 244 12.51 -2.28 -24.22
C GLY A 244 11.61 -1.85 -23.05
N PHE A 245 11.57 -0.53 -22.80
CA PHE A 245 10.79 0.09 -21.73
C PHE A 245 9.28 -0.22 -21.80
N ALA A 246 8.69 -0.31 -23.00
CA ALA A 246 7.27 -0.59 -23.15
C ALA A 246 6.90 -1.98 -22.61
N ARG A 247 7.77 -2.97 -22.83
CA ARG A 247 7.59 -4.33 -22.27
C ARG A 247 7.68 -4.30 -20.74
N THR A 248 8.64 -3.58 -20.17
CA THR A 248 8.75 -3.43 -18.71
C THR A 248 7.53 -2.74 -18.10
N LEU A 249 7.03 -1.69 -18.74
CA LEU A 249 5.82 -1.00 -18.29
C LEU A 249 4.61 -1.95 -18.33
N ALA A 250 4.45 -2.70 -19.42
CA ALA A 250 3.37 -3.69 -19.57
C ALA A 250 3.40 -4.74 -18.46
N THR A 251 4.57 -5.30 -18.15
CA THR A 251 4.76 -6.29 -17.07
C THR A 251 4.37 -5.73 -15.69
N ASN A 252 4.69 -4.47 -15.41
CA ASN A 252 4.28 -3.82 -14.16
C ASN A 252 2.77 -3.54 -14.11
N VAL A 253 2.18 -3.13 -15.22
CA VAL A 253 0.72 -2.96 -15.33
C VAL A 253 0.01 -4.29 -15.10
N ILE A 254 0.50 -5.39 -15.68
CA ILE A 254 -0.02 -6.74 -15.43
C ILE A 254 0.03 -7.06 -13.93
N ALA A 255 1.16 -6.82 -13.26
CA ALA A 255 1.29 -7.09 -11.82
C ALA A 255 0.27 -6.30 -10.98
N VAL A 256 0.01 -5.03 -11.32
CA VAL A 256 -1.03 -4.22 -10.66
C VAL A 256 -2.42 -4.79 -10.92
N TYR A 257 -2.73 -5.19 -12.16
CA TYR A 257 -4.01 -5.84 -12.48
C TYR A 257 -4.20 -7.16 -11.73
N VAL A 258 -3.16 -7.99 -11.64
CA VAL A 258 -3.19 -9.25 -10.87
C VAL A 258 -3.52 -8.96 -9.41
N MET A 259 -2.93 -7.94 -8.79
CA MET A 259 -3.27 -7.54 -7.42
C MET A 259 -4.73 -7.06 -7.30
N ILE A 260 -5.19 -6.22 -8.22
CA ILE A 260 -6.59 -5.73 -8.24
C ILE A 260 -7.57 -6.91 -8.35
N TYR A 261 -7.33 -7.82 -9.28
CA TYR A 261 -8.18 -9.00 -9.45
C TYR A 261 -8.04 -9.99 -8.29
N ALA A 262 -6.89 -10.08 -7.63
CA ALA A 262 -6.76 -10.89 -6.42
C ALA A 262 -7.66 -10.36 -5.30
N VAL A 263 -7.70 -9.03 -5.09
CA VAL A 263 -8.63 -8.40 -4.14
C VAL A 263 -10.10 -8.69 -4.52
N GLN A 264 -10.43 -8.60 -5.81
CA GLN A 264 -11.76 -8.95 -6.31
C GLN A 264 -12.08 -10.44 -6.09
N GLY A 265 -11.14 -11.35 -6.30
CA GLY A 265 -11.30 -12.77 -6.03
C GLY A 265 -11.54 -13.07 -4.56
N ILE A 266 -10.82 -12.38 -3.66
CA ILE A 266 -11.08 -12.47 -2.22
C ILE A 266 -12.49 -11.92 -1.88
N ALA A 267 -12.96 -10.88 -2.55
CA ALA A 267 -14.33 -10.37 -2.38
C ALA A 267 -15.39 -11.38 -2.84
N VAL A 268 -15.17 -12.07 -3.95
CA VAL A 268 -16.02 -13.17 -4.43
C VAL A 268 -16.03 -14.32 -3.42
N LEU A 269 -14.86 -14.77 -2.98
CA LEU A 269 -14.72 -15.79 -1.95
C LEU A 269 -15.46 -15.40 -0.67
N TRP A 270 -15.37 -14.14 -0.25
CA TRP A 270 -16.05 -13.62 0.94
C TRP A 270 -17.57 -13.64 0.81
N SER A 271 -18.09 -13.39 -0.40
CA SER A 271 -19.51 -13.44 -0.74
C SER A 271 -20.03 -14.89 -0.77
N VAL A 272 -19.35 -15.77 -1.51
CA VAL A 272 -19.74 -17.19 -1.68
C VAL A 272 -19.67 -17.96 -0.37
N LEU A 273 -18.55 -17.88 0.36
CA LEU A 273 -18.47 -18.51 1.69
C LEU A 273 -19.48 -17.87 2.67
N GLY A 274 -19.88 -16.62 2.40
CA GLY A 274 -20.91 -15.94 3.16
C GLY A 274 -22.31 -16.47 2.95
N SER A 275 -22.71 -16.77 1.72
CA SER A 275 -23.99 -17.41 1.44
C SER A 275 -24.05 -18.84 1.98
N MET A 276 -22.90 -19.51 2.11
CA MET A 276 -22.78 -20.85 2.71
C MET A 276 -22.75 -20.85 4.25
N GLY A 277 -22.88 -19.69 4.91
CA GLY A 277 -22.90 -19.62 6.38
C GLY A 277 -21.53 -19.75 7.06
N VAL A 278 -20.41 -19.73 6.31
CA VAL A 278 -19.06 -19.87 6.89
C VAL A 278 -18.74 -18.66 7.77
N PRO A 279 -18.18 -18.82 8.99
CA PRO A 279 -17.86 -17.69 9.86
C PRO A 279 -16.72 -16.82 9.31
N LYS A 280 -16.74 -15.51 9.60
CA LYS A 280 -15.77 -14.52 9.06
C LYS A 280 -14.31 -14.89 9.32
N GLY A 281 -14.00 -15.47 10.48
CA GLY A 281 -12.63 -15.92 10.82
C GLY A 281 -12.14 -17.00 9.87
N LEU A 282 -12.97 -18.01 9.59
CA LEU A 282 -12.60 -19.10 8.67
C LEU A 282 -12.46 -18.60 7.22
N ARG A 283 -13.31 -17.65 6.78
CA ARG A 283 -13.13 -17.01 5.46
C ARG A 283 -11.77 -16.33 5.32
N ALA A 284 -11.32 -15.62 6.37
CA ALA A 284 -10.01 -14.97 6.38
C ALA A 284 -8.88 -16.00 6.34
N VAL A 285 -8.96 -17.08 7.12
CA VAL A 285 -7.97 -18.18 7.09
C VAL A 285 -7.89 -18.81 5.70
N ILE A 286 -9.04 -19.11 5.07
CA ILE A 286 -9.07 -19.68 3.72
C ILE A 286 -8.46 -18.71 2.70
N ALA A 287 -8.82 -17.42 2.74
CA ALA A 287 -8.26 -16.42 1.85
C ALA A 287 -6.73 -16.30 1.99
N VAL A 288 -6.23 -16.27 3.22
CA VAL A 288 -4.78 -16.23 3.51
C VAL A 288 -4.10 -17.51 3.04
N PHE A 289 -4.69 -18.68 3.30
CA PHE A 289 -4.16 -19.96 2.84
C PHE A 289 -4.04 -20.01 1.32
N LEU A 290 -5.12 -19.67 0.59
CA LEU A 290 -5.10 -19.63 -0.87
C LEU A 290 -4.06 -18.66 -1.41
N TYR A 291 -3.89 -17.49 -0.79
CA TYR A 291 -2.93 -16.49 -1.23
C TYR A 291 -1.47 -16.90 -0.95
N LEU A 292 -1.20 -17.56 0.18
CA LEU A 292 0.16 -17.94 0.60
C LEU A 292 0.63 -19.26 -0.01
N THR A 293 -0.27 -20.16 -0.40
CA THR A 293 0.12 -21.44 -1.02
C THR A 293 0.54 -21.22 -2.47
N PRO A 294 1.81 -21.49 -2.83
CA PRO A 294 2.25 -21.45 -4.23
C PRO A 294 1.37 -22.36 -5.09
N THR A 295 1.09 -21.98 -6.34
CA THR A 295 0.10 -22.57 -7.28
C THR A 295 -1.36 -22.18 -7.02
N LEU A 296 -1.83 -22.19 -5.77
CA LEU A 296 -3.22 -21.81 -5.45
C LEU A 296 -3.43 -20.30 -5.46
N ASN A 297 -2.37 -19.53 -5.24
CA ASN A 297 -2.41 -18.06 -5.23
C ASN A 297 -3.00 -17.46 -6.52
N TRP A 298 -2.86 -18.15 -7.66
CA TRP A 298 -3.42 -17.74 -8.94
C TRP A 298 -4.94 -17.91 -9.05
N LEU A 299 -5.56 -18.73 -8.19
CA LEU A 299 -7.01 -18.91 -8.19
C LEU A 299 -7.74 -17.61 -7.83
N LEU A 300 -7.19 -16.81 -6.91
CA LEU A 300 -7.79 -15.54 -6.51
C LEU A 300 -7.87 -14.52 -7.65
N PRO A 301 -6.79 -14.13 -8.35
CA PRO A 301 -6.89 -13.22 -9.48
C PRO A 301 -7.71 -13.80 -10.63
N MET A 302 -7.65 -15.11 -10.90
CA MET A 302 -8.47 -15.72 -11.95
C MET A 302 -9.96 -15.67 -11.62
N THR A 303 -10.36 -16.01 -10.40
CA THR A 303 -11.76 -15.89 -9.96
C THR A 303 -12.25 -14.45 -9.99
N GLY A 304 -11.42 -13.49 -9.54
CA GLY A 304 -11.76 -12.08 -9.58
C GLY A 304 -11.92 -11.53 -11.00
N LEU A 305 -11.08 -11.98 -11.93
CA LEU A 305 -11.17 -11.66 -13.34
C LEU A 305 -12.46 -12.23 -13.95
N LEU A 306 -12.74 -13.52 -13.73
CA LEU A 306 -13.90 -14.21 -14.29
C LEU A 306 -15.25 -13.75 -13.71
N ASP A 307 -15.31 -13.25 -12.47
CA ASP A 307 -16.54 -12.71 -11.87
C ASP A 307 -17.12 -11.56 -12.68
N GLY A 308 -16.28 -10.79 -13.39
CA GLY A 308 -16.73 -9.71 -14.26
C GLY A 308 -17.65 -10.17 -15.39
N TRP A 309 -17.46 -11.39 -15.91
CA TRP A 309 -18.29 -11.96 -16.97
C TRP A 309 -19.33 -12.96 -16.46
N LEU A 310 -18.97 -13.80 -15.49
CA LEU A 310 -19.78 -14.94 -15.06
C LEU A 310 -20.71 -14.64 -13.88
N ASP A 311 -20.45 -13.58 -13.11
CA ASP A 311 -21.22 -13.23 -11.90
C ASP A 311 -21.41 -14.43 -10.95
N PHE A 312 -20.30 -14.91 -10.36
CA PHE A 312 -20.31 -16.11 -9.49
C PHE A 312 -21.25 -15.95 -8.29
N ARG A 313 -21.47 -14.71 -7.85
CA ARG A 313 -22.33 -14.37 -6.71
C ARG A 313 -23.81 -14.62 -6.99
N LYS A 314 -24.28 -14.39 -8.23
CA LYS A 314 -25.66 -14.72 -8.64
C LYS A 314 -25.86 -16.19 -8.93
N LEU A 315 -24.83 -16.90 -9.39
CA LEU A 315 -24.92 -18.33 -9.67
C LEU A 315 -25.16 -19.13 -8.37
N MET A 316 -24.50 -18.74 -7.28
CA MET A 316 -24.63 -19.42 -5.98
C MET A 316 -25.86 -19.01 -5.16
N SER A 317 -26.55 -17.91 -5.49
CA SER A 317 -27.83 -17.57 -4.85
C SER A 317 -29.04 -18.26 -5.49
N ARG A 318 -28.82 -18.95 -6.63
CA ARG A 318 -29.83 -19.71 -7.38
C ARG A 318 -29.68 -21.23 -7.22
N ALA A 319 -28.62 -21.70 -6.55
CA ALA A 319 -28.34 -23.10 -6.24
C ALA A 319 -28.65 -23.37 -4.76
#